data_AF-A0A9X2F6Z1-F1
#
_entry.id   AF-A0A9X2F6Z1-F1
#
_cell.length_a   1.000
_cell.length_b   1.000
_cell.length_c   1.000
_cell.angle_alpha   90.00
_cell.angle_beta   90.00
_cell.angle_gamma   90.00
#
_symmetry.space_group_name_H-M   'P 1'
#
loop_
_entity.id
_entity.type
_entity.pdbx_description
1 polymer ?
#
loop_
_entity_poly.entity_id
_entity_poly.type
_entity_poly.pdbx_seq_one_letter_code
_entity_poly.pdbx_strand_id
1 'polypeptide(L)'
;MDRNEQTRVEQLVSQIVESDGSSEALKALDALLLDRADLQTYYARCLSMHMLLAGELADSPGIFPPLLDNCSAVVEKSSNSSPRGEVSSRPKSTPASLSRNNDSRWLSGALAAVALSLMVVVLFRGYEYEKNTKHAASNANNPSVSWHYDVDYAFFWTEDTQAANLVSRLTRTSTPSRLLLPSSGDIQQGNPQLVGGTAWMEYAAGSRERGRLIALPPHTTMNVFIDTDASSHNTLSIVELDSTGLPVGANYSVGNVVGEQGHASLRTGWIGEFSQSNPTSSTKYFLFTGAYLDKHTADSPYWAPSDFRVYVDSPELIIAGWDDRSYTIAKETSDMQSSESSAKTQTSADTHPMSTAIEGVESPAKTAVWQDCDYNDIRAIVRFTDLGGRPLVTVPDEYVPEIDNLQPTKVAEELGAGFRVAVQPGEEVYLMVSGYAALQNAVQIVDVENQRVLWRHDGIPLGGPLGGEWTDQFPADRGVYVIRNLSDEVRRYELLASCLYNRRNPEWRTTPYKLLSENAVTSIVGFEDSPHSSVNADWQDILVAIYRFDPDE
;
A
#
# COMPACT_ATOMS: atom_id res chain seq x y z
N MET A 1 5.28 14.96 -40.47
CA MET A 1 3.95 14.40 -40.77
C MET A 1 3.00 15.56 -41.05
N ASP A 2 2.27 15.52 -42.17
CA ASP A 2 1.32 16.59 -42.55
C ASP A 2 0.04 16.50 -41.70
N ARG A 3 -0.44 17.64 -41.21
CA ARG A 3 -1.66 17.74 -40.38
C ARG A 3 -2.91 17.31 -41.14
N ASN A 4 -2.94 17.53 -42.46
CA ASN A 4 -4.04 17.08 -43.30
C ASN A 4 -4.09 15.55 -43.39
N GLU A 5 -2.93 14.89 -43.45
CA GLU A 5 -2.82 13.43 -43.48
C GLU A 5 -3.24 12.82 -42.12
N GLN A 6 -2.82 13.41 -40.99
CA GLN A 6 -3.29 13.02 -39.66
C GLN A 6 -4.82 13.08 -39.54
N THR A 7 -5.39 14.23 -39.92
CA THR A 7 -6.84 14.44 -39.91
C THR A 7 -7.55 13.42 -40.81
N ARG A 8 -6.92 13.05 -41.93
CA ARG A 8 -7.46 12.05 -42.85
C ARG A 8 -7.44 10.64 -42.27
N VAL A 9 -6.37 10.26 -41.55
CA VAL A 9 -6.31 8.99 -40.81
C VAL A 9 -7.42 8.93 -39.76
N GLU A 10 -7.58 9.97 -38.94
CA GLU A 10 -8.64 10.03 -37.91
C GLU A 10 -10.03 9.90 -38.52
N GLN A 11 -10.33 10.65 -39.59
CA GLN A 11 -11.62 10.55 -40.29
C GLN A 11 -11.91 9.14 -40.80
N LEU A 12 -10.90 8.48 -41.40
CA LEU A 12 -11.05 7.12 -41.92
C LEU A 12 -11.24 6.11 -40.79
N VAL A 13 -10.52 6.25 -39.68
CA VAL A 13 -10.69 5.39 -38.50
C VAL A 13 -12.09 5.55 -37.91
N SER A 14 -12.54 6.78 -37.66
CA SER A 14 -13.91 7.03 -37.18
C SER A 14 -14.97 6.48 -38.13
N GLN A 15 -14.79 6.66 -39.45
CA GLN A 15 -15.71 6.12 -40.45
C GLN A 15 -15.77 4.59 -40.40
N ILE A 16 -14.62 3.91 -40.25
CA ILE A 16 -14.56 2.44 -40.12
C ILE A 16 -15.30 1.96 -38.87
N VAL A 17 -15.14 2.66 -37.76
CA VAL A 17 -15.80 2.34 -36.47
C VAL A 17 -17.31 2.57 -36.56
N GLU A 18 -17.76 3.70 -37.13
CA GLU A 18 -19.18 4.04 -37.21
C GLU A 18 -19.95 3.19 -38.22
N SER A 19 -19.29 2.75 -39.30
CA SER A 19 -19.95 2.08 -40.42
C SER A 19 -19.79 0.56 -40.42
N ASP A 20 -19.42 -0.05 -39.30
CA ASP A 20 -19.17 -1.50 -39.15
C ASP A 20 -18.24 -2.07 -40.24
N GLY A 21 -17.10 -1.40 -40.45
CA GLY A 21 -16.05 -1.88 -41.35
C GLY A 21 -16.28 -1.59 -42.85
N SER A 22 -16.57 -0.33 -43.23
CA SER A 22 -16.67 0.05 -44.65
C SER A 22 -15.44 -0.38 -45.45
N SER A 23 -15.64 -1.28 -46.41
CA SER A 23 -14.57 -1.81 -47.28
C SER A 23 -13.87 -0.70 -48.07
N GLU A 24 -14.56 0.39 -48.39
CA GLU A 24 -13.96 1.54 -49.09
C GLU A 24 -13.06 2.36 -48.16
N ALA A 25 -13.48 2.60 -46.92
CA ALA A 25 -12.69 3.34 -45.94
C ALA A 25 -11.42 2.56 -45.54
N LEU A 26 -11.53 1.23 -45.39
CA LEU A 26 -10.39 0.35 -45.15
C LEU A 26 -9.37 0.39 -46.30
N LYS A 27 -9.83 0.31 -47.56
CA LYS A 27 -8.94 0.44 -48.73
C LYS A 27 -8.27 1.81 -48.82
N ALA A 28 -9.01 2.88 -48.50
CA ALA A 28 -8.47 4.23 -48.48
C ALA A 28 -7.43 4.42 -47.37
N LEU A 29 -7.65 3.80 -46.20
CA LEU A 29 -6.71 3.82 -45.09
C LEU A 29 -5.46 3.00 -45.42
N ASP A 30 -5.60 1.79 -45.95
CA ASP A 30 -4.48 0.94 -46.37
C ASP A 30 -3.59 1.64 -47.41
N ALA A 31 -4.21 2.24 -48.44
CA ALA A 31 -3.50 3.03 -49.44
C ALA A 31 -2.79 4.26 -48.87
N LEU A 32 -3.32 4.87 -47.80
CA LEU A 32 -2.71 6.02 -47.12
C LEU A 32 -1.52 5.61 -46.25
N LEU A 33 -1.55 4.39 -45.68
CA LEU A 33 -0.53 3.87 -44.77
C LEU A 33 0.59 3.11 -45.48
N LEU A 34 0.38 2.65 -46.71
CA LEU A 34 1.35 1.86 -47.46
C LEU A 34 2.68 2.62 -47.62
N ASP A 35 3.78 2.00 -47.19
CA ASP A 35 5.15 2.56 -47.21
C ASP A 35 5.34 3.88 -46.41
N ARG A 36 4.42 4.21 -45.50
CA ARG A 36 4.44 5.43 -44.67
C ARG A 36 4.55 5.11 -43.18
N ALA A 37 5.76 4.80 -42.71
CA ALA A 37 6.01 4.39 -41.32
C ALA A 37 5.58 5.42 -40.26
N ASP A 38 5.63 6.72 -40.58
CA ASP A 38 5.17 7.80 -39.70
C ASP A 38 3.65 7.75 -39.50
N LEU A 39 2.89 7.61 -40.58
CA LEU A 39 1.43 7.48 -40.52
C LEU A 39 0.98 6.15 -39.91
N GLN A 40 1.72 5.05 -40.13
CA GLN A 40 1.47 3.77 -39.46
C GLN A 40 1.61 3.88 -37.94
N THR A 41 2.65 4.58 -37.47
CA THR A 41 2.85 4.85 -36.04
C THR A 41 1.71 5.70 -35.46
N TYR A 42 1.29 6.74 -36.19
CA TYR A 42 0.15 7.56 -35.80
C TYR A 42 -1.17 6.77 -35.76
N TYR A 43 -1.42 5.96 -36.79
CA TYR A 43 -2.59 5.08 -36.85
C TYR A 43 -2.64 4.09 -35.69
N ALA A 44 -1.50 3.47 -35.33
CA ALA A 44 -1.42 2.59 -34.16
C ALA A 44 -1.80 3.32 -32.86
N ARG A 45 -1.43 4.60 -32.72
CA ARG A 45 -1.85 5.44 -31.60
C ARG A 45 -3.36 5.72 -31.62
N CYS A 46 -3.94 6.04 -32.79
CA CYS A 46 -5.39 6.22 -32.94
C CYS A 46 -6.15 4.93 -32.58
N LEU A 47 -5.69 3.77 -33.07
CA LEU A 47 -6.26 2.47 -32.71
C LEU A 47 -6.19 2.21 -31.21
N SER A 48 -5.06 2.50 -30.57
CA SER A 48 -4.91 2.31 -29.12
C SER A 48 -5.91 3.16 -28.34
N MET A 49 -6.14 4.41 -28.75
CA MET A 49 -7.18 5.27 -28.16
C MET A 49 -8.58 4.71 -28.40
N HIS A 50 -8.89 4.23 -29.60
CA HIS A 50 -10.19 3.61 -29.89
C HIS A 50 -10.41 2.29 -29.14
N MET A 51 -9.36 1.49 -28.92
CA MET A 51 -9.44 0.26 -28.10
C MET A 51 -9.67 0.60 -26.62
N LEU A 52 -9.02 1.64 -26.10
CA LEU A 52 -9.27 2.14 -24.75
C LEU A 52 -10.73 2.62 -24.62
N LEU A 53 -11.20 3.45 -25.56
CA LEU A 53 -12.58 3.91 -25.59
C LEU A 53 -13.59 2.78 -25.77
N ALA A 54 -13.27 1.78 -26.62
CA ALA A 54 -14.13 0.62 -26.82
C ALA A 54 -14.16 -0.30 -25.59
N GLY A 55 -13.05 -0.44 -24.87
CA GLY A 55 -13.03 -1.12 -23.56
C GLY A 55 -13.88 -0.38 -22.54
N GLU A 56 -13.73 0.94 -22.43
CA GLU A 56 -14.55 1.79 -21.56
C GLU A 56 -16.05 1.76 -21.94
N LEU A 57 -16.38 1.65 -23.24
CA LEU A 57 -17.75 1.57 -23.74
C LEU A 57 -18.34 0.16 -23.68
N ALA A 58 -17.55 -0.91 -23.83
CA ALA A 58 -18.00 -2.29 -23.70
C ALA A 58 -18.30 -2.66 -22.23
N ASP A 59 -17.68 -1.97 -21.28
CA ASP A 59 -18.02 -2.01 -19.86
C ASP A 59 -19.23 -1.11 -19.49
N SER A 60 -19.91 -0.53 -20.49
CA SER A 60 -21.26 0.05 -20.38
C SER A 60 -22.29 -1.03 -20.75
N PRO A 61 -23.48 -1.12 -20.11
CA PRO A 61 -24.40 -2.26 -20.25
C PRO A 61 -25.18 -2.31 -21.60
N GLY A 62 -24.57 -1.87 -22.70
CA GLY A 62 -25.11 -1.94 -24.06
C GLY A 62 -24.29 -2.88 -24.94
N ILE A 63 -24.97 -3.88 -25.52
CA ILE A 63 -24.40 -4.93 -26.38
C ILE A 63 -23.73 -4.30 -27.62
N PHE A 64 -22.40 -4.31 -27.69
CA PHE A 64 -21.66 -4.16 -28.94
C PHE A 64 -20.81 -5.42 -29.17
N PRO A 65 -20.94 -6.11 -30.32
CA PRO A 65 -20.10 -7.25 -30.63
C PRO A 65 -18.65 -6.79 -30.90
N PRO A 66 -17.64 -7.62 -30.58
CA PRO A 66 -16.24 -7.32 -30.87
C PRO A 66 -15.99 -7.19 -32.38
N LEU A 67 -15.12 -6.24 -32.75
CA LEU A 67 -14.90 -5.79 -34.14
C LEU A 67 -14.18 -6.80 -35.06
N LEU A 68 -13.65 -7.92 -34.57
CA LEU A 68 -13.06 -8.97 -35.42
C LEU A 68 -13.18 -10.34 -34.75
N ASP A 69 -13.81 -11.28 -35.44
CA ASP A 69 -13.77 -12.71 -35.11
C ASP A 69 -12.38 -13.22 -35.52
N ASN A 70 -11.53 -13.52 -34.54
CA ASN A 70 -10.19 -14.01 -34.79
C ASN A 70 -10.27 -15.37 -35.50
N CYS A 71 -10.09 -15.34 -36.83
CA CYS A 71 -9.85 -16.51 -37.67
C CYS A 71 -8.79 -17.41 -37.02
N SER A 72 -9.24 -18.56 -36.53
CA SER A 72 -8.39 -19.61 -35.99
C SER A 72 -7.45 -20.13 -37.07
N ALA A 73 -6.17 -19.79 -36.99
CA ALA A 73 -5.13 -20.53 -37.68
C ALA A 73 -4.97 -21.89 -36.98
N VAL A 74 -5.49 -22.93 -37.62
CA VAL A 74 -5.29 -24.34 -37.28
C VAL A 74 -3.79 -24.63 -37.30
N VAL A 75 -3.20 -24.89 -36.14
CA VAL A 75 -1.87 -25.50 -36.02
C VAL A 75 -2.07 -26.97 -35.66
N GLU A 76 -1.88 -27.84 -36.67
CA GLU A 76 -1.79 -29.28 -36.51
C GLU A 76 -0.62 -29.64 -35.58
N LYS A 77 -0.93 -30.21 -34.41
CA LYS A 77 0.07 -30.89 -33.57
C LYS A 77 0.32 -32.28 -34.14
N SER A 78 1.44 -32.43 -34.84
CA SER A 78 2.03 -33.72 -35.18
C SER A 78 2.69 -34.33 -33.94
N SER A 79 2.13 -35.47 -33.51
CA SER A 79 2.72 -36.40 -32.55
C SER A 79 3.90 -37.16 -33.17
N ASN A 80 4.99 -37.36 -32.42
CA ASN A 80 5.73 -38.63 -32.48
C ASN A 80 6.69 -38.86 -31.28
N SER A 81 6.32 -39.89 -30.52
CA SER A 81 7.14 -41.01 -29.99
C SER A 81 8.49 -40.79 -29.30
N SER A 82 8.48 -41.19 -28.01
CA SER A 82 9.51 -41.91 -27.21
C SER A 82 10.37 -42.95 -27.99
N PRO A 83 11.51 -43.51 -27.49
CA PRO A 83 11.60 -44.13 -26.14
C PRO A 83 12.97 -44.26 -25.41
N ARG A 84 12.86 -44.66 -24.13
CA ARG A 84 13.71 -45.60 -23.33
C ARG A 84 15.20 -45.33 -23.07
N GLY A 85 15.52 -45.34 -21.77
CA GLY A 85 16.82 -45.75 -21.20
C GLY A 85 16.65 -46.13 -19.72
N GLU A 86 16.95 -47.38 -19.40
CA GLU A 86 16.67 -48.10 -18.15
C GLU A 86 17.98 -48.29 -17.34
N VAL A 87 17.85 -48.74 -16.07
CA VAL A 87 18.87 -49.39 -15.21
C VAL A 87 19.71 -48.47 -14.28
N SER A 88 19.53 -48.60 -12.95
CA SER A 88 20.50 -49.33 -12.09
C SER A 88 20.24 -49.21 -10.57
N SER A 89 19.95 -50.38 -9.99
CA SER A 89 20.33 -50.97 -8.69
C SER A 89 20.38 -50.21 -7.33
N ARG A 90 19.83 -50.95 -6.37
CA ARG A 90 19.70 -50.83 -4.91
C ARG A 90 20.96 -51.40 -4.19
N PRO A 91 21.26 -50.99 -2.94
CA PRO A 91 21.07 -51.92 -1.80
C PRO A 91 20.59 -51.18 -0.53
N LYS A 92 19.50 -51.53 0.18
CA LYS A 92 19.30 -52.66 1.13
C LYS A 92 20.48 -52.92 2.09
N SER A 93 20.43 -52.28 3.26
CA SER A 93 21.06 -52.77 4.49
C SER A 93 20.02 -52.86 5.62
N THR A 94 20.11 -53.96 6.35
CA THR A 94 19.21 -54.48 7.40
C THR A 94 19.56 -53.84 8.76
N PRO A 95 18.60 -53.58 9.66
CA PRO A 95 18.92 -53.17 11.03
C PRO A 95 19.25 -54.40 11.89
N ALA A 96 20.36 -54.32 12.63
CA ALA A 96 20.73 -55.29 13.66
C ALA A 96 20.12 -54.92 15.01
N SER A 97 19.67 -55.95 15.70
CA SER A 97 18.97 -55.96 16.99
C SER A 97 19.88 -55.81 18.21
N LEU A 98 19.33 -55.17 19.24
CA LEU A 98 19.44 -55.44 20.69
C LEU A 98 20.84 -55.56 21.33
N SER A 99 21.15 -54.59 22.20
CA SER A 99 21.83 -54.83 23.47
C SER A 99 21.19 -53.98 24.55
N ARG A 100 20.42 -54.64 25.41
CA ARG A 100 19.73 -54.10 26.58
C ARG A 100 20.63 -54.41 27.77
N ASN A 101 21.25 -53.39 28.36
CA ASN A 101 21.87 -53.53 29.68
C ASN A 101 21.59 -52.30 30.54
N ASN A 102 21.31 -52.60 31.80
CA ASN A 102 20.81 -51.73 32.85
C ASN A 102 21.62 -50.46 33.06
N ASP A 103 20.94 -49.31 33.08
CA ASP A 103 21.43 -48.11 33.77
C ASP A 103 20.27 -47.32 34.38
N SER A 104 19.83 -47.74 35.57
CA SER A 104 18.83 -47.02 36.37
C SER A 104 19.34 -45.68 36.94
N ARG A 105 20.58 -45.29 36.64
CA ARG A 105 21.17 -44.01 37.01
C ARG A 105 20.88 -42.88 36.02
N TRP A 106 20.52 -43.20 34.78
CA TRP A 106 20.16 -42.17 33.79
C TRP A 106 18.74 -41.62 33.99
N LEU A 107 17.81 -42.46 34.47
CA LEU A 107 16.44 -42.04 34.76
C LEU A 107 16.37 -40.99 35.90
N SER A 108 17.21 -41.12 36.93
CA SER A 108 17.28 -40.12 38.01
C SER A 108 17.85 -38.79 37.53
N GLY A 109 18.82 -38.82 36.60
CA GLY A 109 19.36 -37.60 35.99
C GLY A 109 18.35 -36.91 35.06
N ALA A 110 17.62 -37.70 34.25
CA ALA A 110 16.58 -37.17 33.37
C ALA A 110 15.40 -36.57 34.16
N LEU A 111 14.96 -37.23 35.24
CA LEU A 111 13.90 -36.70 36.11
C LEU A 111 14.32 -35.43 36.86
N ALA A 112 15.57 -35.36 37.34
CA ALA A 112 16.11 -34.16 37.95
C ALA A 112 16.19 -33.00 36.94
N ALA A 113 16.62 -33.27 35.71
CA ALA A 113 16.66 -32.27 34.64
C ALA A 113 15.25 -31.79 34.25
N VAL A 114 14.26 -32.68 34.17
CA VAL A 114 12.87 -32.32 33.90
C VAL A 114 12.27 -31.49 35.05
N ALA A 115 12.55 -31.86 36.30
CA ALA A 115 12.11 -31.10 37.47
C ALA A 115 12.76 -29.71 37.53
N LEU A 116 14.04 -29.59 37.20
CA LEU A 116 14.74 -28.30 37.15
C LEU A 116 14.21 -27.42 36.02
N SER A 117 13.95 -28.00 34.84
CA SER A 117 13.32 -27.30 33.72
C SER A 117 11.90 -26.84 34.05
N LEU A 118 11.09 -27.67 34.71
CA LEU A 118 9.76 -27.29 35.19
C LEU A 118 9.83 -26.19 36.25
N MET A 119 10.80 -26.23 37.16
CA MET A 119 11.00 -25.19 38.16
C MET A 119 11.42 -23.86 37.53
N VAL A 120 12.28 -23.89 36.51
CA VAL A 120 12.63 -22.69 35.72
C VAL A 120 11.40 -22.15 35.00
N VAL A 121 10.55 -23.00 34.39
CA VAL A 121 9.30 -22.57 33.74
C VAL A 121 8.31 -21.96 34.75
N VAL A 122 8.18 -22.55 35.95
CA VAL A 122 7.30 -22.02 37.01
C VAL A 122 7.84 -20.69 37.57
N LEU A 123 9.15 -20.57 37.75
CA LEU A 123 9.79 -19.34 38.22
C LEU A 123 9.72 -18.21 37.16
N PHE A 124 9.90 -18.54 35.87
CA PHE A 124 9.73 -17.57 34.78
C PHE A 124 8.27 -17.15 34.61
N ARG A 125 7.31 -18.08 34.69
CA ARG A 125 5.88 -17.73 34.67
C ARG A 125 5.46 -16.90 35.89
N GLY A 126 6.00 -17.19 37.07
CA GLY A 126 5.76 -16.38 38.27
C GLY A 126 6.31 -14.96 38.14
N TYR A 127 7.50 -14.81 37.54
CA TYR A 127 8.12 -13.52 37.31
C TYR A 127 7.38 -12.69 36.24
N GLU A 128 6.88 -13.30 35.17
CA GLU A 128 6.03 -12.63 34.18
C GLU A 128 4.66 -12.24 34.74
N TYR A 129 4.07 -13.07 35.61
CA TYR A 129 2.77 -12.77 36.22
C TYR A 129 2.85 -11.58 37.20
N GLU A 130 3.96 -11.44 37.94
CA GLU A 130 4.15 -10.29 38.83
C GLU A 130 4.48 -8.99 38.07
N LYS A 131 5.13 -9.09 36.91
CA LYS A 131 5.40 -7.94 36.04
C LYS A 131 4.12 -7.47 35.31
N ASN A 132 3.27 -8.41 34.89
CA ASN A 132 2.00 -8.10 34.23
C ASN A 132 0.95 -7.54 35.19
N THR A 133 0.95 -7.94 36.48
CA THR A 133 -0.01 -7.39 37.46
C THR A 133 0.35 -5.99 37.95
N LYS A 134 1.64 -5.61 37.94
CA LYS A 134 2.06 -4.23 38.27
C LYS A 134 1.95 -3.26 37.07
N HIS A 135 1.90 -3.76 35.83
CA HIS A 135 1.54 -2.96 34.64
C HIS A 135 0.02 -2.95 34.34
N ALA A 136 -0.76 -3.91 34.85
CA ALA A 136 -2.20 -3.94 34.69
C ALA A 136 -2.95 -2.82 35.47
N ALA A 137 -2.29 -2.14 36.41
CA ALA A 137 -2.88 -1.00 37.13
C ALA A 137 -2.66 0.37 36.44
N SER A 138 -1.95 0.42 35.31
CA SER A 138 -1.82 1.64 34.47
C SER A 138 -2.34 1.49 33.04
N ASN A 139 -2.84 0.31 32.64
CA ASN A 139 -3.44 0.07 31.32
C ASN A 139 -4.96 0.26 31.33
N ALA A 140 -5.41 1.48 31.69
CA ALA A 140 -6.79 1.92 31.52
C ALA A 140 -7.07 2.53 30.12
N ASN A 141 -6.14 2.42 29.17
CA ASN A 141 -6.29 2.91 27.79
C ASN A 141 -6.06 1.76 26.80
N ASN A 142 -6.90 0.74 26.83
CA ASN A 142 -7.17 -0.02 25.61
C ASN A 142 -8.24 0.80 24.87
N PRO A 143 -7.89 1.60 23.84
CA PRO A 143 -8.91 2.16 22.98
C PRO A 143 -9.48 0.97 22.21
N SER A 144 -10.53 0.35 22.74
CA SER A 144 -11.60 -0.09 21.85
C SER A 144 -12.04 1.18 21.14
N VAL A 145 -11.40 1.48 20.01
CA VAL A 145 -11.66 2.64 19.18
C VAL A 145 -13.16 2.61 18.94
N SER A 146 -13.87 3.55 19.55
CA SER A 146 -15.30 3.67 19.39
C SER A 146 -15.50 4.41 18.09
N TRP A 147 -15.36 3.67 16.99
CA TRP A 147 -15.45 4.16 15.61
C TRP A 147 -16.74 4.94 15.31
N HIS A 148 -17.74 4.82 16.18
CA HIS A 148 -18.99 5.59 16.09
C HIS A 148 -18.81 7.11 16.31
N TYR A 149 -17.78 7.57 17.02
CA TYR A 149 -17.65 9.01 17.30
C TYR A 149 -17.22 9.86 16.10
N ASP A 150 -16.62 9.27 15.07
CA ASP A 150 -16.17 10.01 13.88
C ASP A 150 -17.26 10.11 12.78
N VAL A 151 -18.40 9.44 12.97
CA VAL A 151 -19.48 9.36 11.97
C VAL A 151 -20.59 10.39 12.21
N ASP A 152 -20.60 11.04 13.37
CA ASP A 152 -21.68 11.97 13.77
C ASP A 152 -21.77 13.23 12.88
N TYR A 153 -20.74 13.51 12.06
CA TYR A 153 -20.67 14.65 11.14
C TYR A 153 -20.52 14.24 9.66
N ALA A 154 -20.90 13.02 9.30
CA ALA A 154 -20.81 12.56 7.91
C ALA A 154 -22.05 12.92 7.09
N PHE A 155 -21.83 13.49 5.90
CA PHE A 155 -22.84 13.55 4.85
C PHE A 155 -23.07 12.13 4.30
N PHE A 156 -24.32 11.70 4.36
CA PHE A 156 -24.74 10.40 3.88
C PHE A 156 -24.94 10.43 2.37
N TRP A 157 -24.06 9.74 1.65
CA TRP A 157 -24.25 9.48 0.23
C TRP A 157 -24.72 8.03 0.05
N THR A 158 -26.04 7.84 0.02
CA THR A 158 -26.65 6.50 0.25
C THR A 158 -27.52 5.95 -0.89
N GLU A 159 -27.78 6.66 -1.99
CA GLU A 159 -28.69 6.13 -3.03
C GLU A 159 -28.25 6.31 -4.48
N ASP A 160 -27.14 7.01 -4.76
CA ASP A 160 -26.66 7.14 -6.14
C ASP A 160 -25.88 5.91 -6.60
N THR A 161 -26.62 4.95 -7.18
CA THR A 161 -26.05 3.75 -7.78
C THR A 161 -25.03 4.03 -8.88
N GLN A 162 -25.14 5.12 -9.64
CA GLN A 162 -24.18 5.42 -10.72
C GLN A 162 -22.81 5.73 -10.16
N ALA A 163 -22.79 6.46 -9.06
CA ALA A 163 -21.56 6.89 -8.46
C ALA A 163 -20.88 5.80 -7.63
N ALA A 164 -21.65 4.98 -6.91
CA ALA A 164 -21.14 3.77 -6.31
C ALA A 164 -20.52 2.85 -7.38
N ASN A 165 -21.17 2.72 -8.55
CA ASN A 165 -20.63 1.99 -9.69
C ASN A 165 -19.38 2.66 -10.29
N LEU A 166 -19.27 3.98 -10.26
CA LEU A 166 -18.05 4.69 -10.68
C LEU A 166 -16.88 4.36 -9.75
N VAL A 167 -17.06 4.47 -8.44
CA VAL A 167 -16.02 4.12 -7.45
C VAL A 167 -15.60 2.66 -7.60
N SER A 168 -16.57 1.76 -7.75
CA SER A 168 -16.33 0.33 -8.01
C SER A 168 -15.51 0.09 -9.27
N ARG A 169 -15.84 0.75 -10.39
CA ARG A 169 -15.10 0.60 -11.65
C ARG A 169 -13.68 1.12 -11.55
N LEU A 170 -13.49 2.28 -10.94
CA LEU A 170 -12.17 2.91 -10.82
C LEU A 170 -11.25 2.10 -9.88
N THR A 171 -11.76 1.70 -8.73
CA THR A 171 -11.01 0.89 -7.74
C THR A 171 -10.97 -0.59 -8.10
N ARG A 172 -11.76 -1.03 -9.09
CA ARG A 172 -11.99 -2.44 -9.47
C ARG A 172 -12.57 -3.30 -8.34
N THR A 173 -13.04 -2.69 -7.25
CA THR A 173 -13.62 -3.38 -6.09
C THR A 173 -15.12 -3.63 -6.25
N SER A 174 -15.74 -4.38 -5.34
CA SER A 174 -17.20 -4.50 -5.28
C SER A 174 -17.89 -3.15 -5.11
N THR A 175 -19.13 -3.00 -5.58
CA THR A 175 -19.88 -1.74 -5.39
C THR A 175 -20.06 -1.40 -3.90
N PRO A 176 -19.59 -0.23 -3.43
CA PRO A 176 -19.90 0.21 -2.08
C PRO A 176 -21.41 0.40 -1.94
N SER A 177 -21.97 -0.14 -0.87
CA SER A 177 -23.37 0.04 -0.51
C SER A 177 -23.66 1.46 -0.01
N ARG A 178 -22.68 2.12 0.60
CA ARG A 178 -22.77 3.50 1.10
C ARG A 178 -21.42 4.19 1.05
N LEU A 179 -21.44 5.50 0.86
CA LEU A 179 -20.30 6.35 1.13
C LEU A 179 -20.67 7.42 2.16
N LEU A 180 -19.82 7.60 3.15
CA LEU A 180 -19.95 8.59 4.21
C LEU A 180 -18.87 9.63 3.97
N LEU A 181 -19.29 10.83 3.58
CA LEU A 181 -18.38 11.92 3.26
C LEU A 181 -18.25 12.88 4.45
N PRO A 182 -17.05 13.39 4.76
CA PRO A 182 -16.88 14.35 5.84
C PRO A 182 -17.62 15.65 5.52
N SER A 183 -18.39 16.16 6.48
CA SER A 183 -19.16 17.39 6.32
C SER A 183 -19.11 18.26 7.58
N SER A 184 -19.32 19.56 7.38
CA SER A 184 -19.55 20.53 8.44
C SER A 184 -21.02 20.94 8.45
N GLY A 185 -21.51 21.33 9.62
CA GLY A 185 -22.89 21.73 9.83
C GLY A 185 -23.72 20.65 10.53
N ASP A 186 -24.84 21.09 11.07
CA ASP A 186 -25.79 20.20 11.73
C ASP A 186 -26.67 19.53 10.65
N ILE A 187 -26.60 18.20 10.55
CA ILE A 187 -27.43 17.40 9.64
C ILE A 187 -28.91 17.72 9.85
N GLN A 188 -29.32 18.05 11.08
CA GLN A 188 -30.71 18.41 11.39
C GLN A 188 -31.13 19.78 10.84
N GLN A 189 -30.18 20.68 10.58
CA GLN A 189 -30.45 22.01 10.01
C GLN A 189 -30.55 21.99 8.47
N GLY A 190 -30.37 20.83 7.85
CA GLY A 190 -30.67 20.59 6.43
C GLY A 190 -29.74 21.28 5.45
N ASN A 191 -28.57 21.76 5.89
CA ASN A 191 -27.57 22.36 4.99
C ASN A 191 -26.13 21.89 5.32
N PRO A 192 -25.86 20.58 5.24
CA PRO A 192 -24.50 20.06 5.40
C PRO A 192 -23.61 20.55 4.24
N GLN A 193 -22.39 20.96 4.56
CA GLN A 193 -21.38 21.35 3.58
C GLN A 193 -20.20 20.40 3.65
N LEU A 194 -19.81 19.81 2.52
CA LEU A 194 -18.63 18.94 2.46
C LEU A 194 -17.37 19.68 2.95
N VAL A 195 -16.49 18.95 3.63
CA VAL A 195 -15.17 19.45 4.07
C VAL A 195 -14.10 18.43 3.71
N GLY A 196 -12.83 18.83 3.70
CA GLY A 196 -11.75 17.86 3.58
C GLY A 196 -11.70 16.94 4.81
N GLY A 197 -11.36 15.67 4.63
CA GLY A 197 -11.29 14.72 5.75
C GLY A 197 -11.35 13.26 5.32
N THR A 198 -11.54 12.37 6.30
CA THR A 198 -11.72 10.93 6.09
C THR A 198 -13.12 10.65 5.55
N ALA A 199 -13.21 10.01 4.40
CA ALA A 199 -14.41 9.39 3.85
C ALA A 199 -14.44 7.89 4.18
N TRP A 200 -15.63 7.32 4.28
CA TRP A 200 -15.80 5.89 4.55
C TRP A 200 -16.70 5.22 3.53
N MET A 201 -16.25 4.08 2.99
CA MET A 201 -16.95 3.23 2.05
C MET A 201 -17.45 1.98 2.77
N GLU A 202 -18.77 1.75 2.80
CA GLU A 202 -19.35 0.53 3.38
C GLU A 202 -19.79 -0.42 2.28
N TYR A 203 -19.41 -1.69 2.36
CA TYR A 203 -19.75 -2.71 1.37
C TYR A 203 -20.83 -3.67 1.92
N ALA A 204 -21.50 -4.39 1.02
CA ALA A 204 -22.63 -5.26 1.38
C ALA A 204 -22.28 -6.37 2.39
N ALA A 205 -21.01 -6.77 2.46
CA ALA A 205 -20.52 -7.77 3.43
C ALA A 205 -20.27 -7.20 4.84
N GLY A 206 -20.56 -5.91 5.05
CA GLY A 206 -20.28 -5.20 6.29
C GLY A 206 -18.83 -4.75 6.42
N SER A 207 -17.95 -5.01 5.45
CA SER A 207 -16.63 -4.39 5.42
C SER A 207 -16.75 -2.89 5.21
N ARG A 208 -15.84 -2.13 5.80
CA ARG A 208 -15.84 -0.68 5.76
C ARG A 208 -14.44 -0.17 5.60
N GLU A 209 -14.21 0.68 4.62
CA GLU A 209 -12.87 1.10 4.22
C GLU A 209 -12.77 2.60 4.16
N ARG A 210 -11.54 3.08 4.23
CA ARG A 210 -11.25 4.50 4.37
C ARG A 210 -10.79 5.07 3.03
N GLY A 211 -11.22 6.29 2.73
CA GLY A 211 -10.69 7.13 1.65
C GLY A 211 -10.50 8.56 2.13
N ARG A 212 -9.84 9.40 1.34
CA ARG A 212 -9.62 10.80 1.70
C ARG A 212 -10.44 11.71 0.80
N LEU A 213 -11.30 12.54 1.38
CA LEU A 213 -11.90 13.66 0.67
C LEU A 213 -10.96 14.86 0.76
N ILE A 214 -10.56 15.38 -0.39
CA ILE A 214 -9.70 16.55 -0.51
C ILE A 214 -10.54 17.71 -1.03
N ALA A 215 -10.56 18.81 -0.27
CA ALA A 215 -11.18 20.06 -0.69
C ALA A 215 -10.16 20.89 -1.46
N LEU A 216 -10.51 21.32 -2.67
CA LEU A 216 -9.73 22.23 -3.50
C LEU A 216 -10.37 23.62 -3.43
N PRO A 217 -9.82 24.57 -2.65
CA PRO A 217 -10.43 25.87 -2.44
C PRO A 217 -10.56 26.70 -3.73
N PRO A 218 -11.45 27.70 -3.75
CA PRO A 218 -11.53 28.67 -4.84
C PRO A 218 -10.17 29.33 -5.12
N HIS A 219 -9.86 29.52 -6.41
CA HIS A 219 -8.64 30.17 -6.88
C HIS A 219 -7.34 29.47 -6.48
N THR A 220 -7.37 28.15 -6.39
CA THR A 220 -6.20 27.32 -6.07
C THR A 220 -5.97 26.24 -7.12
N THR A 221 -4.75 25.71 -7.14
CA THR A 221 -4.33 24.53 -7.91
C THR A 221 -3.88 23.45 -6.94
N MET A 222 -4.17 22.20 -7.28
CA MET A 222 -3.67 21.03 -6.59
C MET A 222 -2.81 20.21 -7.54
N ASN A 223 -1.60 19.91 -7.13
CA ASN A 223 -0.68 19.00 -7.80
C ASN A 223 -0.49 17.75 -6.94
N VAL A 224 -0.72 16.59 -7.53
CA VAL A 224 -0.67 15.29 -6.88
C VAL A 224 0.45 14.49 -7.51
N PHE A 225 1.40 14.07 -6.69
CA PHE A 225 2.46 13.14 -7.06
C PHE A 225 2.18 11.81 -6.41
N ILE A 226 2.27 10.74 -7.20
CA ILE A 226 1.87 9.40 -6.77
C ILE A 226 3.07 8.48 -6.94
N ASP A 227 3.45 7.82 -5.87
CA ASP A 227 4.48 6.79 -5.88
C ASP A 227 3.99 5.51 -5.20
N THR A 228 4.81 4.47 -5.29
CA THR A 228 4.54 3.14 -4.74
C THR A 228 5.82 2.58 -4.14
N ASP A 229 5.67 1.75 -3.13
CA ASP A 229 6.67 0.81 -2.66
C ASP A 229 6.00 -0.51 -2.28
N ALA A 230 5.41 -1.16 -3.28
CA ALA A 230 4.64 -2.39 -3.10
C ALA A 230 5.16 -3.53 -3.97
N SER A 231 5.12 -4.75 -3.42
CA SER A 231 5.27 -5.96 -4.24
C SER A 231 3.94 -6.46 -4.82
N SER A 232 2.83 -6.08 -4.18
CA SER A 232 1.46 -6.36 -4.59
C SER A 232 1.01 -5.41 -5.71
N HIS A 233 -0.13 -5.70 -6.34
CA HIS A 233 -0.70 -4.81 -7.35
C HIS A 233 -1.62 -3.82 -6.65
N ASN A 234 -1.33 -2.54 -6.76
CA ASN A 234 -2.07 -1.47 -6.11
C ASN A 234 -2.56 -0.45 -7.13
N THR A 235 -3.64 0.22 -6.77
CA THR A 235 -4.25 1.32 -7.54
C THR A 235 -4.72 2.44 -6.63
N LEU A 236 -4.58 3.68 -7.09
CA LEU A 236 -5.19 4.86 -6.52
C LEU A 236 -6.19 5.43 -7.51
N SER A 237 -7.41 5.66 -7.06
CA SER A 237 -8.46 6.33 -7.82
C SER A 237 -8.80 7.68 -7.18
N ILE A 238 -9.00 8.68 -8.03
CA ILE A 238 -9.38 10.05 -7.67
C ILE A 238 -10.66 10.40 -8.43
N VAL A 239 -11.70 10.85 -7.71
CA VAL A 239 -13.01 11.20 -8.27
C VAL A 239 -13.41 12.61 -7.88
N GLU A 240 -13.69 13.48 -8.85
CA GLU A 240 -14.25 14.81 -8.60
C GLU A 240 -15.72 14.72 -8.18
N LEU A 241 -16.03 15.29 -7.02
CA LEU A 241 -17.36 15.42 -6.45
C LEU A 241 -17.80 16.89 -6.39
N ASP A 242 -19.10 17.13 -6.58
CA ASP A 242 -19.70 18.44 -6.33
C ASP A 242 -19.95 18.67 -4.83
N SER A 243 -20.51 19.83 -4.49
CA SER A 243 -20.85 20.18 -3.10
C SER A 243 -21.91 19.27 -2.46
N THR A 244 -22.61 18.46 -3.25
CA THR A 244 -23.60 17.48 -2.79
C THR A 244 -23.03 16.06 -2.71
N GLY A 245 -21.76 15.89 -3.07
CA GLY A 245 -21.08 14.59 -3.08
C GLY A 245 -21.32 13.78 -4.34
N LEU A 246 -21.96 14.32 -5.38
CA LEU A 246 -22.19 13.62 -6.64
C LEU A 246 -20.96 13.74 -7.56
N PRO A 247 -20.60 12.71 -8.31
CA PRO A 247 -19.51 12.78 -9.27
C PRO A 247 -19.90 13.68 -10.44
N VAL A 248 -19.11 14.71 -10.71
CA VAL A 248 -19.46 15.74 -11.71
C VAL A 248 -18.38 16.05 -12.74
N GLY A 249 -17.24 15.38 -12.66
CA GLY A 249 -16.08 15.82 -13.45
C GLY A 249 -15.04 14.75 -13.69
N ALA A 250 -13.78 15.14 -13.49
CA ALA A 250 -12.64 14.32 -13.80
C ALA A 250 -12.59 13.08 -12.89
N ASN A 251 -12.20 11.96 -13.47
CA ASN A 251 -11.74 10.80 -12.75
C ASN A 251 -10.32 10.47 -13.23
N TYR A 252 -9.52 9.98 -12.30
CA TYR A 252 -8.15 9.58 -12.56
C TYR A 252 -7.88 8.28 -11.80
N SER A 253 -7.22 7.33 -12.44
CA SER A 253 -6.80 6.10 -11.78
C SER A 253 -5.41 5.72 -12.26
N VAL A 254 -4.53 5.41 -11.31
CA VAL A 254 -3.16 4.97 -11.58
C VAL A 254 -2.88 3.72 -10.75
N GLY A 255 -2.00 2.85 -11.23
CA GLY A 255 -1.57 1.68 -10.48
C GLY A 255 -0.12 1.32 -10.79
N ASN A 256 0.48 0.50 -9.94
CA ASN A 256 1.88 0.08 -10.06
C ASN A 256 2.11 -1.10 -11.03
N VAL A 257 1.06 -1.54 -11.73
CA VAL A 257 1.10 -2.62 -12.73
C VAL A 257 1.11 -2.02 -14.13
N VAL A 258 2.20 -2.22 -14.87
CA VAL A 258 2.31 -1.78 -16.26
C VAL A 258 1.94 -2.94 -17.19
N GLY A 259 0.76 -2.86 -17.80
CA GLY A 259 0.28 -3.76 -18.86
C GLY A 259 -0.45 -5.02 -18.38
N GLU A 260 -1.26 -5.61 -19.26
CA GLU A 260 -2.05 -6.82 -18.98
C GLU A 260 -1.20 -8.09 -18.79
N GLN A 261 0.06 -8.08 -19.24
CA GLN A 261 0.92 -9.26 -19.26
C GLN A 261 1.85 -9.41 -18.03
N GLY A 262 1.62 -8.66 -16.95
CA GLY A 262 2.09 -9.03 -15.61
C GLY A 262 3.60 -9.09 -15.37
N HIS A 263 4.45 -8.52 -16.25
CA HIS A 263 5.90 -8.66 -16.14
C HIS A 263 6.67 -7.38 -15.75
N ALA A 264 6.02 -6.22 -15.73
CA ALA A 264 6.63 -4.98 -15.24
C ALA A 264 5.78 -4.40 -14.08
N SER A 265 5.94 -4.99 -12.90
CA SER A 265 5.51 -4.36 -11.65
C SER A 265 6.57 -3.34 -11.27
N LEU A 266 6.23 -2.05 -11.24
CA LEU A 266 7.10 -1.06 -10.63
C LEU A 266 6.97 -1.29 -9.11
N ARG A 267 7.94 -2.01 -8.53
CA ARG A 267 7.94 -2.27 -7.08
C ARG A 267 8.04 -0.97 -6.30
N THR A 268 8.97 -0.12 -6.71
CA THR A 268 9.23 1.15 -6.02
C THR A 268 9.44 2.25 -7.06
N GLY A 269 8.82 3.40 -6.86
CA GLY A 269 9.02 4.54 -7.76
C GLY A 269 7.79 5.41 -7.95
N TRP A 270 8.01 6.52 -8.64
CA TRP A 270 6.95 7.39 -9.12
C TRP A 270 6.11 6.66 -10.19
N ILE A 271 4.79 6.63 -10.00
CA ILE A 271 3.85 5.94 -10.91
C ILE A 271 2.89 6.87 -11.62
N GLY A 272 2.72 8.12 -11.15
CA GLY A 272 1.89 9.09 -11.86
C GLY A 272 1.83 10.47 -11.22
N GLU A 273 1.24 11.38 -11.97
CA GLU A 273 0.90 12.73 -11.55
C GLU A 273 -0.53 13.08 -11.95
N PHE A 274 -1.17 13.92 -11.15
CA PHE A 274 -2.49 14.49 -11.42
C PHE A 274 -2.49 15.95 -10.98
N SER A 275 -2.94 16.86 -11.84
CA SER A 275 -3.05 18.29 -11.52
C SER A 275 -4.44 18.79 -11.82
N GLN A 276 -4.97 19.63 -10.95
CA GLN A 276 -6.29 20.20 -11.11
C GLN A 276 -6.35 21.63 -10.56
N SER A 277 -6.97 22.52 -11.33
CA SER A 277 -7.19 23.91 -10.94
C SER A 277 -8.66 24.19 -10.63
N ASN A 278 -8.87 25.13 -9.70
CA ASN A 278 -10.17 25.63 -9.35
C ASN A 278 -10.28 27.15 -9.58
N PRO A 279 -10.60 27.58 -10.81
CA PRO A 279 -10.76 29.00 -11.13
C PRO A 279 -12.09 29.59 -10.65
N THR A 280 -13.00 28.79 -10.10
CA THR A 280 -14.34 29.23 -9.71
C THR A 280 -14.34 29.79 -8.29
N SER A 281 -15.49 30.33 -7.88
CA SER A 281 -15.73 30.81 -6.52
C SER A 281 -16.21 29.71 -5.56
N SER A 282 -16.39 28.48 -6.03
CA SER A 282 -16.90 27.35 -5.25
C SER A 282 -15.80 26.33 -5.01
N THR A 283 -15.75 25.72 -3.83
CA THR A 283 -14.82 24.62 -3.54
C THR A 283 -15.16 23.40 -4.41
N LYS A 284 -14.14 22.74 -4.96
CA LYS A 284 -14.26 21.43 -5.60
C LYS A 284 -13.81 20.34 -4.63
N TYR A 285 -14.35 19.13 -4.74
CA TYR A 285 -13.99 18.03 -3.84
C TYR A 285 -13.44 16.86 -4.66
N PHE A 286 -12.42 16.17 -4.13
CA PHE A 286 -11.80 15.02 -4.79
C PHE A 286 -11.73 13.87 -3.79
N LEU A 287 -12.36 12.75 -4.11
CA LEU A 287 -12.32 11.54 -3.31
C LEU A 287 -11.17 10.65 -3.78
N PHE A 288 -10.23 10.38 -2.88
CA PHE A 288 -9.07 9.51 -3.09
C PHE A 288 -9.33 8.15 -2.43
N THR A 289 -9.21 7.07 -3.18
CA THR A 289 -9.48 5.70 -2.72
C THR A 289 -8.45 4.74 -3.30
N GLY A 290 -7.84 3.91 -2.44
CA GLY A 290 -6.91 2.88 -2.86
C GLY A 290 -7.59 1.51 -3.01
N ALA A 291 -6.99 0.64 -3.81
CA ALA A 291 -7.34 -0.78 -3.89
C ALA A 291 -6.13 -1.61 -4.29
N TYR A 292 -6.11 -2.87 -3.84
CA TYR A 292 -5.05 -3.84 -4.08
C TYR A 292 -5.60 -5.16 -4.65
N LEU A 293 -4.79 -5.91 -5.37
CA LEU A 293 -5.15 -7.24 -5.88
C LEU A 293 -4.78 -8.30 -4.84
N ASP A 294 -5.78 -8.85 -4.15
CA ASP A 294 -5.59 -9.97 -3.23
C ASP A 294 -5.32 -11.26 -4.03
N LYS A 295 -4.11 -11.80 -3.89
CA LYS A 295 -3.66 -13.05 -4.54
C LYS A 295 -3.81 -14.27 -3.62
N HIS A 296 -4.25 -14.11 -2.37
CA HIS A 296 -4.31 -15.21 -1.41
C HIS A 296 -5.46 -16.18 -1.69
N THR A 297 -6.49 -15.77 -2.42
CA THR A 297 -7.57 -16.65 -2.87
C THR A 297 -7.16 -17.40 -4.13
N ALA A 298 -6.71 -18.65 -3.95
CA ALA A 298 -6.18 -19.54 -4.99
C ALA A 298 -7.07 -19.68 -6.25
N ASP A 299 -8.37 -19.45 -6.13
CA ASP A 299 -9.35 -19.70 -7.19
C ASP A 299 -9.70 -18.46 -8.02
N SER A 300 -9.47 -17.25 -7.51
CA SER A 300 -9.76 -16.00 -8.23
C SER A 300 -9.11 -14.81 -7.51
N PRO A 301 -8.08 -14.17 -8.08
CA PRO A 301 -7.58 -12.92 -7.54
C PRO A 301 -8.67 -11.86 -7.69
N TYR A 302 -8.98 -11.15 -6.61
CA TYR A 302 -9.98 -10.09 -6.62
C TYR A 302 -9.38 -8.80 -6.08
N TRP A 303 -9.90 -7.68 -6.55
CA TRP A 303 -9.50 -6.38 -6.03
C TRP A 303 -10.21 -6.13 -4.71
N ALA A 304 -9.43 -5.91 -3.68
CA ALA A 304 -9.87 -5.49 -2.37
C ALA A 304 -9.57 -4.00 -2.19
N PRO A 305 -10.45 -3.25 -1.52
CA PRO A 305 -10.17 -1.87 -1.14
C PRO A 305 -9.00 -1.80 -0.16
N SER A 306 -8.17 -0.76 -0.33
CA SER A 306 -7.03 -0.48 0.54
C SER A 306 -7.42 0.46 1.67
N ASP A 307 -6.92 0.19 2.86
CA ASP A 307 -6.95 1.14 3.96
C ASP A 307 -6.00 2.32 3.71
N PHE A 308 -6.20 3.47 4.37
CA PHE A 308 -5.31 4.62 4.24
C PHE A 308 -4.96 5.30 5.56
N ARG A 309 -3.83 6.00 5.54
CA ARG A 309 -3.30 6.82 6.64
C ARG A 309 -2.85 8.18 6.14
N VAL A 310 -3.11 9.22 6.92
CA VAL A 310 -2.59 10.57 6.67
C VAL A 310 -1.36 10.81 7.52
N TYR A 311 -0.26 11.20 6.90
CA TYR A 311 0.99 11.57 7.57
C TYR A 311 1.09 13.07 7.80
N VAL A 312 0.69 13.84 6.79
CA VAL A 312 0.67 15.31 6.83
C VAL A 312 -0.70 15.75 6.35
N ASP A 313 -1.33 16.64 7.12
CA ASP A 313 -2.64 17.23 6.80
C ASP A 313 -2.57 18.74 7.05
N SER A 314 -1.97 19.48 6.11
CA SER A 314 -1.83 20.92 6.19
C SER A 314 -2.56 21.60 5.02
N PRO A 315 -2.87 22.91 5.10
CA PRO A 315 -3.52 23.63 4.01
C PRO A 315 -2.74 23.66 2.69
N GLU A 316 -1.42 23.49 2.74
CA GLU A 316 -0.53 23.55 1.58
C GLU A 316 -0.08 22.17 1.09
N LEU A 317 -0.12 21.18 1.97
CA LEU A 317 0.39 19.85 1.70
C LEU A 317 -0.39 18.79 2.47
N ILE A 318 -0.84 17.78 1.74
CA ILE A 318 -1.33 16.52 2.30
C ILE A 318 -0.41 15.40 1.83
N ILE A 319 0.02 14.54 2.75
CA ILE A 319 0.70 13.27 2.43
C ILE A 319 -0.16 12.15 3.00
N ALA A 320 -0.66 11.28 2.12
CA ALA A 320 -1.46 10.12 2.48
C ALA A 320 -0.90 8.86 1.84
N GLY A 321 -1.01 7.74 2.54
CA GLY A 321 -0.57 6.43 2.11
C GLY A 321 -1.69 5.40 2.20
N TRP A 322 -1.65 4.40 1.34
CA TRP A 322 -2.59 3.27 1.28
C TRP A 322 -1.83 1.96 1.47
N ASP A 323 -2.47 1.01 2.14
CA ASP A 323 -1.94 -0.32 2.48
C ASP A 323 -2.89 -1.42 1.98
N ASP A 324 -2.40 -2.63 1.74
CA ASP A 324 -3.18 -3.81 1.32
C ASP A 324 -4.05 -4.42 2.44
N ARG A 325 -4.42 -3.58 3.41
CA ARG A 325 -5.32 -3.91 4.50
C ARG A 325 -6.76 -3.73 4.08
N SER A 326 -7.59 -4.69 4.49
CA SER A 326 -9.04 -4.50 4.56
C SER A 326 -9.52 -4.66 6.00
N TYR A 327 -10.45 -3.79 6.41
CA TYR A 327 -11.18 -3.96 7.66
C TYR A 327 -12.19 -5.10 7.48
N THR A 328 -11.75 -6.31 7.77
CA THR A 328 -12.69 -7.37 8.10
C THR A 328 -13.22 -7.08 9.49
N ILE A 329 -14.46 -6.61 9.59
CA ILE A 329 -15.18 -6.62 10.87
C ILE A 329 -15.16 -8.09 11.31
N ALA A 330 -14.37 -8.37 12.33
CA ALA A 330 -14.27 -9.72 12.88
C ALA A 330 -15.71 -10.17 13.15
N LYS A 331 -16.13 -11.26 12.50
CA LYS A 331 -17.44 -11.89 12.70
C LYS A 331 -17.55 -12.50 14.11
N GLU A 332 -17.01 -11.85 15.14
CA GLU A 332 -17.09 -12.27 16.53
C GLU A 332 -18.53 -12.29 17.05
N THR A 333 -19.47 -11.65 16.36
CA THR A 333 -20.86 -11.58 16.78
C THR A 333 -21.75 -12.74 16.33
N SER A 334 -21.37 -13.60 15.37
CA SER A 334 -22.24 -14.74 15.00
C SER A 334 -22.05 -15.98 15.88
N ASP A 335 -20.87 -16.18 16.45
CA ASP A 335 -20.56 -17.40 17.22
C ASP A 335 -20.95 -17.29 18.71
N MET A 336 -21.10 -16.07 19.24
CA MET A 336 -21.70 -15.88 20.58
C MET A 336 -23.23 -16.08 20.60
N GLN A 337 -23.94 -15.93 19.48
CA GLN A 337 -25.39 -16.15 19.45
C GLN A 337 -25.80 -17.62 19.21
N SER A 338 -24.93 -18.45 18.62
CA SER A 338 -25.24 -19.88 18.43
C SER A 338 -25.08 -20.70 19.73
N SER A 339 -24.24 -20.23 20.66
CA SER A 339 -23.97 -20.90 21.94
C SER A 339 -25.02 -20.63 23.03
N GLU A 340 -25.80 -19.55 22.95
CA GLU A 340 -26.92 -19.31 23.89
C GLU A 340 -28.22 -20.05 23.53
N SER A 341 -28.39 -20.52 22.29
CA SER A 341 -29.61 -21.25 21.89
C SER A 341 -29.63 -22.74 22.29
N SER A 342 -28.49 -23.30 22.72
CA SER A 342 -28.39 -24.73 23.09
C SER A 342 -28.61 -25.02 24.59
N ALA A 343 -28.87 -24.01 25.44
CA ALA A 343 -29.00 -24.18 26.89
C ALA A 343 -30.45 -24.37 27.41
N LYS A 344 -31.46 -24.52 26.53
CA LYS A 344 -32.82 -24.85 26.97
C LYS A 344 -33.45 -25.93 26.09
N THR A 345 -33.33 -27.17 26.53
CA THR A 345 -34.41 -28.18 26.65
C THR A 345 -33.79 -29.58 26.63
N GLN A 346 -33.62 -30.21 27.79
CA GLN A 346 -33.52 -31.67 27.87
C GLN A 346 -34.13 -32.18 29.18
N THR A 347 -35.39 -32.62 29.08
CA THR A 347 -36.00 -33.58 29.99
C THR A 347 -36.30 -34.86 29.22
N SER A 348 -35.85 -35.96 29.81
CA SER A 348 -36.30 -37.36 29.71
C SER A 348 -36.01 -38.22 28.48
N ALA A 349 -35.50 -39.41 28.83
CA ALA A 349 -35.73 -40.76 28.28
C ALA A 349 -34.81 -41.30 27.17
N ASP A 350 -33.95 -42.23 27.61
CA ASP A 350 -33.55 -43.51 27.00
C ASP A 350 -33.76 -43.71 25.49
N THR A 351 -32.66 -43.83 24.74
CA THR A 351 -32.29 -45.05 23.99
C THR A 351 -30.95 -44.86 23.26
N HIS A 352 -30.10 -45.90 23.32
CA HIS A 352 -28.86 -46.02 22.53
C HIS A 352 -29.16 -45.96 21.01
N PRO A 353 -28.23 -45.39 20.21
CA PRO A 353 -27.40 -46.29 19.38
C PRO A 353 -25.95 -45.82 19.18
N MET A 354 -25.20 -46.72 18.53
CA MET A 354 -23.76 -46.72 18.26
C MET A 354 -23.14 -45.39 17.82
N SER A 355 -22.04 -45.06 18.51
CA SER A 355 -21.07 -44.03 18.17
C SER A 355 -20.13 -44.53 17.07
N THR A 356 -20.30 -44.02 15.85
CA THR A 356 -19.24 -43.98 14.84
C THR A 356 -18.44 -42.70 15.05
N ALA A 357 -17.17 -42.86 15.40
CA ALA A 357 -16.19 -41.77 15.44
C ALA A 357 -16.05 -41.17 14.04
N ILE A 358 -16.50 -39.93 13.87
CA ILE A 358 -16.17 -39.11 12.71
C ILE A 358 -14.79 -38.52 13.02
N GLU A 359 -13.81 -38.89 12.21
CA GLU A 359 -12.47 -38.31 12.22
C GLU A 359 -12.56 -36.79 12.16
N GLY A 360 -11.85 -36.13 13.08
CA GLY A 360 -11.78 -34.69 13.17
C GLY A 360 -11.25 -34.11 11.87
N VAL A 361 -12.12 -33.41 11.15
CA VAL A 361 -11.70 -32.45 10.13
C VAL A 361 -11.00 -31.35 10.91
N GLU A 362 -9.67 -31.41 10.97
CA GLU A 362 -8.85 -30.30 11.43
C GLU A 362 -9.22 -29.10 10.57
N SER A 363 -9.95 -28.14 11.16
CA SER A 363 -10.20 -26.86 10.52
C SER A 363 -8.84 -26.31 10.14
N PRO A 364 -8.58 -26.02 8.85
CA PRO A 364 -7.28 -25.53 8.43
C PRO A 364 -6.98 -24.31 9.30
N ALA A 365 -5.88 -24.38 10.06
CA ALA A 365 -5.42 -23.26 10.84
C ALA A 365 -5.34 -22.08 9.87
N LYS A 366 -6.23 -21.09 10.04
CA LYS A 366 -6.14 -19.83 9.31
C LYS A 366 -4.77 -19.29 9.65
N THR A 367 -3.83 -19.43 8.72
CA THR A 367 -2.60 -18.64 8.73
C THR A 367 -3.06 -17.20 8.70
N ALA A 368 -2.95 -16.52 9.84
CA ALA A 368 -3.12 -15.08 9.90
C ALA A 368 -2.14 -14.51 8.89
N VAL A 369 -2.67 -13.96 7.80
CA VAL A 369 -1.87 -13.19 6.84
C VAL A 369 -1.49 -11.93 7.60
N TRP A 370 -0.20 -11.78 7.89
CA TRP A 370 0.34 -10.61 8.55
C TRP A 370 0.27 -9.44 7.58
N GLN A 371 -0.38 -8.35 8.02
CA GLN A 371 -0.40 -7.08 7.31
C GLN A 371 0.73 -6.21 7.88
N ASP A 372 1.57 -5.59 7.05
CA ASP A 372 2.81 -4.91 7.47
C ASP A 372 2.63 -3.47 7.98
N CYS A 373 1.45 -2.84 7.77
CA CYS A 373 1.04 -1.59 8.46
C CYS A 373 1.81 -0.34 8.03
N ASP A 374 2.42 -0.37 6.85
CA ASP A 374 3.38 0.66 6.46
C ASP A 374 2.77 1.81 5.66
N TYR A 375 1.61 1.57 5.03
CA TYR A 375 0.90 2.49 4.16
C TYR A 375 1.80 3.11 3.07
N ASN A 376 2.87 2.44 2.63
CA ASN A 376 3.71 2.90 1.52
C ASN A 376 3.43 2.16 0.20
N ASP A 377 2.48 1.22 0.23
CA ASP A 377 2.05 0.42 -0.90
C ASP A 377 1.67 1.32 -2.09
N ILE A 378 0.92 2.39 -1.81
CA ILE A 378 0.78 3.57 -2.68
C ILE A 378 0.74 4.83 -1.81
N ARG A 379 1.32 5.93 -2.29
CA ARG A 379 1.23 7.23 -1.60
C ARG A 379 0.83 8.34 -2.55
N ALA A 380 0.11 9.32 -2.01
CA ALA A 380 -0.25 10.55 -2.69
C ALA A 380 0.29 11.75 -1.91
N ILE A 381 1.05 12.58 -2.61
CA ILE A 381 1.62 13.83 -2.12
C ILE A 381 0.89 14.95 -2.84
N VAL A 382 0.06 15.68 -2.11
CA VAL A 382 -0.91 16.63 -2.64
C VAL A 382 -0.49 18.03 -2.21
N ARG A 383 0.04 18.82 -3.14
CA ARG A 383 0.46 20.21 -2.91
C ARG A 383 -0.60 21.17 -3.42
N PHE A 384 -0.89 22.21 -2.64
CA PHE A 384 -1.78 23.29 -3.03
C PHE A 384 -1.02 24.58 -3.26
N THR A 385 -1.32 25.27 -4.35
CA THR A 385 -0.82 26.61 -4.67
C THR A 385 -1.99 27.51 -5.05
N ASP A 386 -1.82 28.83 -4.92
CA ASP A 386 -2.76 29.78 -5.54
C ASP A 386 -2.65 29.70 -7.07
N LEU A 387 -3.65 30.21 -7.80
CA LEU A 387 -3.58 30.26 -9.28
C LEU A 387 -2.45 31.14 -9.83
N GLY A 388 -1.85 31.98 -9.00
CA GLY A 388 -0.65 32.75 -9.32
C GLY A 388 0.66 32.00 -9.10
N GLY A 389 0.60 30.73 -8.66
CA GLY A 389 1.75 29.88 -8.34
C GLY A 389 2.34 30.11 -6.94
N ARG A 390 1.72 30.95 -6.09
CA ARG A 390 2.24 31.22 -4.74
C ARG A 390 1.71 30.18 -3.75
N PRO A 391 2.50 29.83 -2.72
CA PRO A 391 1.99 29.03 -1.60
C PRO A 391 0.77 29.69 -0.93
N LEU A 392 -0.22 28.88 -0.51
CA LEU A 392 -1.49 29.39 0.03
C LEU A 392 -1.33 30.08 1.39
N VAL A 393 -0.34 29.67 2.17
CA VAL A 393 0.00 30.29 3.45
C VAL A 393 1.51 30.47 3.47
N THR A 394 1.99 31.60 3.97
CA THR A 394 3.38 31.70 4.40
C THR A 394 3.46 30.93 5.71
N VAL A 395 4.04 29.74 5.68
CA VAL A 395 4.27 28.98 6.90
C VAL A 395 5.00 29.89 7.90
N PRO A 396 4.62 29.92 9.19
CA PRO A 396 5.33 30.74 10.15
C PRO A 396 6.84 30.44 10.07
N ASP A 397 7.66 31.50 10.06
CA ASP A 397 9.14 31.40 9.99
C ASP A 397 9.74 30.47 11.08
N GLU A 398 8.96 30.17 12.12
CA GLU A 398 9.27 29.18 13.16
C GLU A 398 8.35 27.96 13.06
N TYR A 399 8.68 27.02 12.17
CA TYR A 399 8.43 25.60 12.43
C TYR A 399 9.79 24.90 12.47
N VAL A 400 10.48 25.10 13.58
CA VAL A 400 11.45 24.12 14.04
C VAL A 400 10.55 23.02 14.61
N PRO A 401 10.48 21.79 14.06
CA PRO A 401 9.89 20.69 14.82
C PRO A 401 10.55 20.80 16.19
N GLU A 402 9.78 20.98 17.28
CA GLU A 402 10.35 21.14 18.60
C GLU A 402 11.41 20.05 18.70
N ILE A 403 12.70 20.45 18.57
CA ILE A 403 13.81 19.53 18.74
C ILE A 403 13.67 19.33 20.22
N ASP A 404 12.89 18.32 20.58
CA ASP A 404 12.64 17.95 21.94
C ASP A 404 14.03 17.98 22.54
N ASN A 405 14.22 18.85 23.53
CA ASN A 405 15.54 19.23 24.07
C ASN A 405 16.27 18.02 24.73
N LEU A 406 15.85 16.81 24.40
CA LEU A 406 16.30 15.50 24.78
C LEU A 406 17.19 14.94 23.67
N GLN A 407 18.36 15.56 23.49
CA GLN A 407 19.68 14.93 23.62
C GLN A 407 20.71 15.71 22.79
N PRO A 408 21.94 15.88 23.29
CA PRO A 408 23.00 16.55 22.54
C PRO A 408 23.24 15.83 21.21
N THR A 409 23.21 16.61 20.13
CA THR A 409 23.65 16.21 18.79
C THR A 409 25.06 15.64 18.87
N LYS A 410 25.15 14.31 18.90
CA LYS A 410 26.42 13.59 18.74
C LYS A 410 27.08 14.10 17.46
N VAL A 411 28.36 14.43 17.51
CA VAL A 411 29.12 14.66 16.27
C VAL A 411 29.01 13.38 15.45
N ALA A 412 28.65 13.50 14.18
CA ALA A 412 28.58 12.34 13.31
C ALA A 412 29.94 11.63 13.31
N GLU A 413 29.97 10.36 13.75
CA GLU A 413 31.21 9.58 13.84
C GLU A 413 31.77 9.27 12.45
N GLU A 414 30.91 9.26 11.43
CA GLU A 414 31.24 8.97 10.03
C GLU A 414 30.47 9.93 9.11
N LEU A 415 31.18 10.75 8.32
CA LEU A 415 30.63 11.56 7.24
C LEU A 415 31.16 11.06 5.89
N GLY A 416 30.40 11.26 4.83
CA GLY A 416 30.77 10.89 3.46
C GLY A 416 30.40 9.46 3.04
N ALA A 417 29.63 8.75 3.87
CA ALA A 417 29.15 7.40 3.58
C ALA A 417 27.65 7.35 3.26
N GLY A 418 26.92 8.45 3.50
CA GLY A 418 25.47 8.57 3.32
C GLY A 418 25.06 9.27 2.02
N PHE A 419 23.76 9.30 1.79
CA PHE A 419 23.17 10.00 0.65
C PHE A 419 23.05 11.50 0.96
N ARG A 420 23.56 12.36 0.08
CA ARG A 420 23.57 13.80 0.29
C ARG A 420 22.39 14.48 -0.38
N VAL A 421 21.73 15.36 0.37
CA VAL A 421 20.66 16.21 -0.09
C VAL A 421 21.12 17.66 0.03
N ALA A 422 21.14 18.38 -1.08
CA ALA A 422 21.28 19.84 -1.08
C ALA A 422 19.89 20.46 -1.05
N VAL A 423 19.70 21.47 -0.21
CA VAL A 423 18.43 22.21 -0.09
C VAL A 423 18.73 23.68 -0.37
N GLN A 424 18.11 24.23 -1.42
CA GLN A 424 18.24 25.61 -1.86
C GLN A 424 17.60 26.58 -0.85
N PRO A 425 18.01 27.86 -0.82
CA PRO A 425 17.33 28.89 -0.05
C PRO A 425 15.81 28.89 -0.33
N GLY A 426 15.01 28.81 0.73
CA GLY A 426 13.54 28.76 0.65
C GLY A 426 12.95 27.39 0.27
N GLU A 427 13.76 26.41 -0.12
CA GLU A 427 13.29 25.07 -0.49
C GLU A 427 12.86 24.28 0.76
N GLU A 428 11.80 23.49 0.56
CA GLU A 428 11.33 22.49 1.51
C GLU A 428 11.58 21.08 0.98
N VAL A 429 12.12 20.23 1.84
CA VAL A 429 12.34 18.82 1.56
C VAL A 429 11.62 17.94 2.56
N TYR A 430 10.79 17.03 2.06
CA TYR A 430 10.04 16.06 2.84
C TYR A 430 10.70 14.70 2.70
N LEU A 431 11.05 14.09 3.83
CA LEU A 431 11.72 12.81 3.94
C LEU A 431 10.75 11.82 4.58
N MET A 432 10.14 10.96 3.78
CA MET A 432 9.37 9.85 4.31
C MET A 432 10.27 8.63 4.45
N VAL A 433 10.32 8.08 5.66
CA VAL A 433 11.22 6.96 5.97
C VAL A 433 10.41 5.73 6.33
N SER A 434 10.65 4.63 5.63
CA SER A 434 10.20 3.28 6.01
C SER A 434 11.40 2.35 6.23
N GLY A 435 11.21 1.20 6.85
CA GLY A 435 12.28 0.20 6.91
C GLY A 435 11.81 -1.22 7.21
N TYR A 436 12.32 -2.15 6.40
CA TYR A 436 11.92 -3.56 6.33
C TYR A 436 13.08 -4.51 6.65
N ALA A 437 13.80 -4.21 7.73
CA ALA A 437 14.98 -4.99 8.08
C ALA A 437 14.69 -6.07 9.13
N ALA A 438 15.34 -7.22 8.95
CA ALA A 438 15.42 -8.23 10.00
C ALA A 438 16.36 -7.79 11.14
N LEU A 439 17.37 -6.96 10.83
CA LEU A 439 18.25 -6.35 11.82
C LEU A 439 17.68 -5.03 12.30
N GLN A 440 17.98 -4.69 13.56
CA GLN A 440 17.72 -3.33 14.04
C GLN A 440 18.62 -2.39 13.25
N ASN A 441 18.01 -1.37 12.69
CA ASN A 441 18.69 -0.36 11.91
C ASN A 441 18.25 1.04 12.35
N ALA A 442 19.11 2.02 12.11
CA ALA A 442 18.89 3.39 12.48
C ALA A 442 19.11 4.26 11.26
N VAL A 443 18.28 5.29 11.12
CA VAL A 443 18.46 6.35 10.13
C VAL A 443 18.77 7.65 10.87
N GLN A 444 19.63 8.48 10.28
CA GLN A 444 20.05 9.76 10.81
C GLN A 444 20.08 10.79 9.69
N ILE A 445 19.70 12.02 10.03
CA ILE A 445 19.83 13.19 9.17
C ILE A 445 20.90 14.08 9.78
N VAL A 446 21.98 14.30 9.05
CA VAL A 446 23.13 15.06 9.53
C VAL A 446 23.28 16.35 8.73
N ASP A 447 23.33 17.49 9.42
CA ASP A 447 23.78 18.76 8.88
C ASP A 447 25.28 18.68 8.59
N VAL A 448 25.67 18.74 7.31
CA VAL A 448 27.06 18.51 6.87
C VAL A 448 27.96 19.66 7.31
N GLU A 449 27.47 20.90 7.23
CA GLU A 449 28.24 22.08 7.58
C GLU A 449 28.56 22.10 9.09
N ASN A 450 27.59 21.75 9.93
CA ASN A 450 27.74 21.76 11.38
C ASN A 450 28.13 20.40 11.98
N GLN A 451 28.23 19.36 11.16
CA GLN A 451 28.46 17.95 11.55
C GLN A 451 27.48 17.47 12.64
N ARG A 452 26.23 17.92 12.54
CA ARG A 452 25.24 17.84 13.61
C ARG A 452 24.10 16.90 13.23
N VAL A 453 23.86 15.86 14.02
CA VAL A 453 22.71 14.95 13.82
C VAL A 453 21.41 15.66 14.18
N LEU A 454 20.65 16.14 13.19
CA LEU A 454 19.40 16.85 13.40
C LEU A 454 18.27 15.95 13.86
N TRP A 455 18.27 14.71 13.37
CA TRP A 455 17.25 13.71 13.69
C TRP A 455 17.83 12.31 13.59
N ARG A 456 17.33 11.41 14.43
CA ARG A 456 17.72 10.00 14.46
C ARG A 456 16.53 9.14 14.85
N HIS A 457 16.35 8.02 14.16
CA HIS A 457 15.40 6.98 14.54
C HIS A 457 16.11 5.64 14.60
N ASP A 458 16.17 5.02 15.79
CA ASP A 458 16.93 3.78 16.06
C ASP A 458 16.25 2.48 15.61
N GLY A 459 15.14 2.61 14.89
CA GLY A 459 14.34 1.50 14.39
C GLY A 459 13.78 0.65 15.52
N ILE A 460 13.41 -0.58 15.17
CA ILE A 460 12.79 -1.52 16.10
C ILE A 460 13.90 -2.25 16.87
N PRO A 461 13.93 -2.22 18.21
CA PRO A 461 14.94 -2.91 19.00
C PRO A 461 15.01 -4.40 18.68
N LEU A 462 16.23 -4.89 18.42
CA LEU A 462 16.53 -6.31 18.26
C LEU A 462 16.29 -7.04 19.60
N GLY A 463 15.04 -7.42 19.87
CA GLY A 463 14.63 -7.89 21.19
C GLY A 463 13.12 -8.07 21.38
N GLY A 464 12.30 -7.55 20.47
CA GLY A 464 10.96 -8.08 20.26
C GLY A 464 11.04 -9.61 20.13
N PRO A 465 10.06 -10.37 20.66
CA PRO A 465 10.15 -11.82 20.71
C PRO A 465 10.54 -12.34 19.32
N LEU A 466 11.66 -13.07 19.23
CA LEU A 466 12.33 -13.53 18.01
C LEU A 466 11.52 -14.64 17.29
N GLY A 467 10.25 -14.37 17.06
CA GLY A 467 9.18 -15.35 16.82
C GLY A 467 7.87 -14.98 17.53
N GLY A 468 7.81 -13.80 18.16
CA GLY A 468 6.56 -13.16 18.50
C GLY A 468 6.05 -12.45 17.27
N GLU A 469 4.74 -12.57 17.09
CA GLU A 469 3.92 -11.88 16.11
C GLU A 469 4.47 -10.47 15.85
N TRP A 470 4.69 -10.12 14.58
CA TRP A 470 4.93 -8.74 14.18
C TRP A 470 3.66 -7.96 14.53
N THR A 471 3.58 -7.49 15.77
CA THR A 471 2.43 -6.74 16.25
C THR A 471 2.47 -5.32 15.70
N ASP A 472 1.32 -4.68 15.56
CA ASP A 472 1.15 -3.24 15.22
C ASP A 472 1.99 -2.26 16.08
N GLN A 473 2.70 -2.76 17.10
CA GLN A 473 3.63 -1.99 17.93
C GLN A 473 4.90 -1.56 17.19
N PHE A 474 5.19 -2.13 16.03
CA PHE A 474 6.45 -1.90 15.30
C PHE A 474 6.18 -1.57 13.82
N PRO A 475 5.61 -0.39 13.52
CA PRO A 475 5.33 -0.01 12.14
C PRO A 475 6.64 0.08 11.34
N ALA A 476 6.65 -0.46 10.12
CA ALA A 476 7.77 -0.29 9.21
C ALA A 476 7.95 1.19 8.82
N ASP A 477 6.84 1.94 8.83
CA ASP A 477 6.80 3.40 8.76
C ASP A 477 7.46 4.07 9.97
N ARG A 478 8.48 4.90 9.70
CA ARG A 478 9.22 5.69 10.70
C ARG A 478 8.82 7.17 10.71
N GLY A 479 7.82 7.52 9.91
CA GLY A 479 7.26 8.85 9.80
C GLY A 479 7.86 9.72 8.70
N VAL A 480 7.44 10.98 8.72
CA VAL A 480 7.85 12.03 7.78
C VAL A 480 8.64 13.09 8.53
N TYR A 481 9.80 13.45 7.99
CA TYR A 481 10.63 14.53 8.48
C TYR A 481 10.71 15.65 7.44
N VAL A 482 10.66 16.90 7.89
CA VAL A 482 10.67 18.08 7.00
C VAL A 482 11.92 18.90 7.26
N ILE A 483 12.66 19.18 6.18
CA ILE A 483 13.79 20.10 6.18
C ILE A 483 13.35 21.37 5.45
N ARG A 484 13.52 22.51 6.11
CA ARG A 484 13.33 23.83 5.50
C ARG A 484 14.63 24.59 5.52
N ASN A 485 15.04 25.13 4.38
CA ASN A 485 16.19 26.00 4.34
C ASN A 485 15.77 27.48 4.41
N LEU A 486 15.80 28.02 5.62
CA LEU A 486 15.50 29.44 5.88
C LEU A 486 16.73 30.36 5.70
N SER A 487 17.87 29.81 5.30
CA SER A 487 19.08 30.60 5.03
C SER A 487 19.14 31.08 3.58
N ASP A 488 20.01 32.03 3.30
CA ASP A 488 20.34 32.53 1.97
C ASP A 488 21.41 31.69 1.25
N GLU A 489 21.89 30.63 1.89
CA GLU A 489 22.90 29.72 1.35
C GLU A 489 22.31 28.33 1.13
N VAL A 490 22.91 27.57 0.20
CA VAL A 490 22.56 26.15 0.01
C VAL A 490 23.03 25.34 1.22
N ARG A 491 22.09 24.68 1.90
CA ARG A 491 22.36 23.78 3.04
C ARG A 491 22.53 22.36 2.55
N ARG A 492 23.46 21.59 3.15
CA ARG A 492 23.67 20.19 2.78
C ARG A 492 23.40 19.28 3.96
N TYR A 493 22.61 18.27 3.70
CA TYR A 493 22.27 17.23 4.66
C TYR A 493 22.75 15.88 4.14
N GLU A 494 23.12 14.99 5.06
CA GLU A 494 23.53 13.62 4.76
C GLU A 494 22.61 12.64 5.48
N LEU A 495 21.97 11.76 4.72
CA LEU A 495 21.16 10.65 5.20
C LEU A 495 22.08 9.47 5.44
N LEU A 496 22.26 9.12 6.70
CA LEU A 496 23.06 7.98 7.13
C LEU A 496 22.13 6.89 7.65
N ALA A 497 22.35 5.67 7.20
CA ALA A 497 21.73 4.50 7.79
C ALA A 497 22.80 3.62 8.42
N SER A 498 22.42 2.91 9.48
CA SER A 498 23.30 1.99 10.18
C SER A 498 22.51 0.79 10.70
N CYS A 499 23.15 -0.36 10.87
CA CYS A 499 22.51 -1.55 11.41
C CYS A 499 23.31 -2.18 12.55
N LEU A 500 22.62 -2.96 13.37
CA LEU A 500 23.17 -3.67 14.52
C LEU A 500 23.28 -5.17 14.22
N TYR A 501 24.39 -5.60 13.63
CA TYR A 501 24.58 -7.00 13.20
C TYR A 501 24.56 -8.03 14.34
N ASN A 502 25.03 -7.66 15.52
CA ASN A 502 25.20 -8.61 16.62
C ASN A 502 24.63 -8.05 17.92
N ARG A 503 23.54 -8.65 18.40
CA ARG A 503 22.92 -8.28 19.68
C ARG A 503 23.88 -8.38 20.87
N ARG A 504 24.84 -9.30 20.83
CA ARG A 504 25.80 -9.53 21.93
C ARG A 504 26.98 -8.55 21.90
N ASN A 505 27.23 -7.92 20.76
CA ASN A 505 28.24 -6.89 20.60
C ASN A 505 27.61 -5.75 19.80
N PRO A 506 26.93 -4.79 20.49
CA PRO A 506 26.08 -3.79 19.86
C PRO A 506 26.91 -2.70 19.17
N GLU A 507 27.67 -3.11 18.17
CA GLU A 507 28.41 -2.24 17.27
C GLU A 507 27.49 -1.89 16.10
N TRP A 508 27.12 -0.61 16.03
CA TRP A 508 26.44 -0.05 14.88
C TRP A 508 27.41 0.03 13.71
N ARG A 509 26.95 -0.35 12.52
CA ARG A 509 27.74 -0.26 11.30
C ARG A 509 26.96 0.51 10.26
N THR A 510 27.61 1.46 9.59
CA THR A 510 27.02 2.20 8.49
C THR A 510 26.67 1.24 7.35
N THR A 511 25.44 1.35 6.84
CA THR A 511 24.94 0.56 5.73
C THR A 511 25.13 1.33 4.42
N PRO A 512 25.58 0.69 3.33
CA PRO A 512 25.62 1.36 2.03
C PRO A 512 24.21 1.74 1.56
N TYR A 513 24.16 2.67 0.61
CA TYR A 513 22.93 3.12 -0.02
C TYR A 513 22.97 2.93 -1.54
N LYS A 514 21.77 2.93 -2.14
CA LYS A 514 21.56 2.95 -3.58
C LYS A 514 20.41 3.89 -3.90
N LEU A 515 20.62 4.76 -4.89
CA LEU A 515 19.56 5.56 -5.47
C LEU A 515 18.69 4.66 -6.36
N LEU A 516 17.45 4.43 -5.95
CA LEU A 516 16.52 3.52 -6.63
C LEU A 516 15.71 4.24 -7.72
N SER A 517 15.35 5.50 -7.47
CA SER A 517 14.62 6.34 -8.41
C SER A 517 14.99 7.81 -8.18
N GLU A 518 15.02 8.61 -9.26
CA GLU A 518 15.24 10.04 -9.19
C GLU A 518 14.52 10.75 -10.35
N ASN A 519 13.82 11.82 -10.03
CA ASN A 519 13.27 12.79 -10.97
C ASN A 519 13.46 14.21 -10.39
N ALA A 520 12.89 15.23 -11.05
CA ALA A 520 13.07 16.63 -10.63
C ALA A 520 12.56 16.92 -9.21
N VAL A 521 11.47 16.28 -8.79
CA VAL A 521 10.77 16.57 -7.53
C VAL A 521 10.93 15.45 -6.49
N THR A 522 11.46 14.29 -6.87
CA THR A 522 11.52 13.11 -6.00
C THR A 522 12.81 12.33 -6.17
N SER A 523 13.41 11.89 -5.07
CA SER A 523 14.46 10.86 -5.04
C SER A 523 14.05 9.74 -4.08
N ILE A 524 14.29 8.49 -4.43
CA ILE A 524 14.08 7.34 -3.56
C ILE A 524 15.41 6.65 -3.31
N VAL A 525 15.80 6.56 -2.05
CA VAL A 525 17.09 6.01 -1.62
C VAL A 525 16.84 4.79 -0.74
N GLY A 526 17.40 3.66 -1.15
CA GLY A 526 17.41 2.42 -0.39
C GLY A 526 18.73 2.22 0.34
N PHE A 527 18.69 1.73 1.58
CA PHE A 527 19.85 1.31 2.35
C PHE A 527 19.76 -0.19 2.63
N GLU A 528 20.93 -0.84 2.65
CA GLU A 528 21.03 -2.30 2.69
C GLU A 528 21.92 -2.74 3.86
N ASP A 529 21.36 -3.52 4.79
CA ASP A 529 22.01 -4.04 5.97
C ASP A 529 22.86 -5.28 5.67
N SER A 530 22.69 -5.91 4.51
CA SER A 530 23.41 -7.12 4.12
C SER A 530 23.93 -7.07 2.67
N PRO A 531 24.73 -6.04 2.30
CA PRO A 531 25.05 -5.70 0.90
C PRO A 531 25.92 -6.74 0.18
N HIS A 532 26.51 -7.66 0.92
CA HIS A 532 27.31 -8.76 0.37
C HIS A 532 26.47 -10.01 0.04
N SER A 533 25.20 -10.04 0.44
CA SER A 533 24.29 -11.11 0.07
C SER A 533 23.82 -10.93 -1.36
N SER A 534 24.37 -11.73 -2.29
CA SER A 534 23.94 -11.70 -3.69
C SER A 534 22.48 -12.13 -3.91
N VAL A 535 21.84 -12.69 -2.88
CA VAL A 535 20.47 -13.24 -2.95
C VAL A 535 19.45 -12.31 -2.26
N ASN A 536 19.90 -11.48 -1.31
CA ASN A 536 19.00 -10.71 -0.45
C ASN A 536 19.23 -9.19 -0.49
N ALA A 537 20.05 -8.68 -1.41
CA ALA A 537 20.26 -7.24 -1.51
C ALA A 537 19.04 -6.55 -2.17
N ASP A 538 17.98 -6.34 -1.40
CA ASP A 538 16.74 -5.72 -1.86
C ASP A 538 16.74 -4.20 -1.72
N TRP A 539 17.67 -3.64 -0.94
CA TRP A 539 17.80 -2.20 -0.66
C TRP A 539 16.57 -1.59 -0.01
N GLN A 540 15.81 -2.37 0.77
CA GLN A 540 14.59 -1.92 1.45
C GLN A 540 14.69 -1.98 2.97
N ASP A 541 15.84 -2.37 3.52
CA ASP A 541 16.04 -2.36 4.98
C ASP A 541 15.73 -0.99 5.58
N ILE A 542 16.15 0.08 4.91
CA ILE A 542 15.61 1.44 5.09
C ILE A 542 15.35 2.04 3.72
N LEU A 543 14.15 2.55 3.50
CA LEU A 543 13.80 3.31 2.31
C LEU A 543 13.50 4.76 2.71
N VAL A 544 14.07 5.71 1.98
CA VAL A 544 13.78 7.14 2.15
C VAL A 544 13.27 7.70 0.83
N ALA A 545 12.00 8.10 0.81
CA ALA A 545 11.43 8.91 -0.26
C ALA A 545 11.61 10.39 0.08
N ILE A 546 12.25 11.12 -0.83
CA ILE A 546 12.68 12.50 -0.67
C ILE A 546 11.90 13.34 -1.68
N TYR A 547 11.00 14.19 -1.22
CA TYR A 547 10.26 15.12 -2.07
C TYR A 547 10.83 16.53 -1.92
N ARG A 548 11.07 17.19 -3.04
CA ARG A 548 11.63 18.55 -3.12
C ARG A 548 10.59 19.48 -3.71
N PHE A 549 10.37 20.60 -3.03
CA PHE A 549 9.47 21.64 -3.53
C PHE A 549 10.23 22.95 -3.60
N ASP A 550 10.44 23.39 -4.84
CA ASP A 550 11.01 24.71 -5.13
C ASP A 550 9.98 25.78 -4.72
N PRO A 551 10.37 26.80 -3.94
CA PRO A 551 9.49 27.91 -3.62
C PRO A 551 9.06 28.72 -4.86
N ASP A 552 9.83 28.65 -5.95
CA ASP A 552 9.56 29.39 -7.19
C ASP A 552 8.69 28.61 -8.21
N GLU A 553 8.38 27.33 -7.94
CA GLU A 553 7.41 26.49 -8.68
C GLU A 553 6.07 26.38 -7.95
#